data_AF-A0A9E3QGH0-F1
#
_entry.id   AF-A0A9E3QGH0-F1
#
_cell.length_a   1.000
_cell.length_b   1.000
_cell.length_c   1.000
_cell.angle_alpha   90.00
_cell.angle_beta   90.00
_cell.angle_gamma   90.00
#
_symmetry.space_group_name_H-M   'P 1'
#
loop_
_entity.id
_entity.type
_entity.pdbx_description
1 polymer ?
#
loop_
_entity_poly.entity_id
_entity_poly.type
_entity_poly.pdbx_seq_one_letter_code
_entity_poly.pdbx_strand_id
1 'polypeptide(L)'
;MDGRGVVLALAVGILGSLGAETAAVAAVRKAKRPNVVLIMSDDQGYGDLGSHGNPVIKTPNLDRLARQGVQLTRFHVCPVCSPTRASLLTGRYNYRTRVVDTYLGRSMMDPAEVTLAEMLAAAGYRTGIFGKWHLGDNYPLRPIDQGFQEALVHKGGGIGQPSDPPGGGSYFDPLLQHNGQTVATQGYCSDVYTDAALRFIEQDRERPFFVYLAFNAPHAPLQVPKKYLKMYDSLDLSPAAFPRVGQPLPAKLDHDMIARVYGMVTNLDDNIGRLLARLDALGLAEETIVVFLTDNGPQQARYNAGMRGRKGSVYEGGIHVPCFIRWTGKIPEGRQVDRIAAHIDLAPTLLELCDVGAPKGVQLDGRSLVPLLGIEAQAGTWPDRTLYFQWHRGDVPGLGRACAALEQRWKLVQPAGAAPERAAASDRYELYDLEADPYEQHDVAAEHPEIVERLRKGYEAWFRDVSATRGYDPPRIVLGTSHENPSVLTRQDWRGPKAGWTPESLGFWEVQVGAAGNYRITLHIAPAPTARTARVRFRGVERAAPVADGATSITIGPLHLEPGPGRLEAWVEAEPEGGKPIGVQFAEVERID
;
A
#
# COMPACT_ATOMS: atom_id res chain seq x y z
N MET A 1 -7.88 90.94 41.74
CA MET A 1 -8.71 90.52 40.60
C MET A 1 -8.36 89.06 40.37
N ASP A 2 -8.76 88.21 41.30
CA ASP A 2 -10.04 87.47 41.30
C ASP A 2 -9.80 86.15 40.55
N GLY A 3 -9.89 84.96 41.11
CA GLY A 3 -10.37 84.51 42.40
C GLY A 3 -11.00 83.12 42.21
N ARG A 4 -10.80 82.24 43.21
CA ARG A 4 -11.58 81.02 43.54
C ARG A 4 -11.31 79.78 42.67
N GLY A 5 -11.04 78.58 43.19
CA GLY A 5 -10.89 78.00 44.55
C GLY A 5 -10.14 76.64 44.41
N VAL A 6 -9.27 76.16 45.31
CA VAL A 6 -9.45 75.64 46.71
C VAL A 6 -10.63 74.65 46.79
N VAL A 7 -10.45 73.34 47.02
CA VAL A 7 -10.17 72.60 48.30
C VAL A 7 -9.74 71.15 47.91
N LEU A 8 -8.54 70.62 48.23
CA LEU A 8 -8.09 69.83 49.42
C LEU A 8 -9.05 68.67 49.82
N ALA A 9 -8.69 67.45 50.25
CA ALA A 9 -7.47 66.81 50.76
C ALA A 9 -7.77 65.31 51.03
N LEU A 10 -6.75 64.60 51.55
CA LEU A 10 -6.76 63.35 52.35
C LEU A 10 -6.86 62.02 51.56
N ALA A 11 -6.09 60.97 51.84
CA ALA A 11 -5.14 60.68 52.92
C ALA A 11 -4.38 59.37 52.62
N VAL A 12 -3.15 59.25 53.18
CA VAL A 12 -2.49 58.04 53.75
C VAL A 12 -2.40 56.80 52.82
N GLY A 13 -1.25 56.30 52.38
CA GLY A 13 0.05 56.17 53.04
C GLY A 13 0.24 54.73 53.54
N ILE A 14 0.87 53.84 52.76
CA ILE A 14 1.55 52.64 53.25
C ILE A 14 2.80 52.40 52.39
N LEU A 15 3.98 52.56 53.01
CA LEU A 15 5.23 51.94 52.59
C LEU A 15 5.12 50.42 52.79
N GLY A 16 5.57 49.62 51.82
CA GLY A 16 5.75 48.19 52.08
C GLY A 16 6.18 47.36 50.88
N SER A 17 7.44 46.92 50.94
CA SER A 17 8.05 45.78 50.23
C SER A 17 8.16 45.83 48.70
N LEU A 18 9.39 46.07 48.25
CA LEU A 18 9.94 45.49 47.02
C LEU A 18 9.89 43.96 47.12
N GLY A 19 8.88 43.35 46.49
CA GLY A 19 8.87 41.96 46.10
C GLY A 19 9.05 41.89 44.59
N ALA A 20 10.21 41.44 44.14
CA ALA A 20 10.45 41.12 42.74
C ALA A 20 9.60 39.90 42.36
N GLU A 21 8.40 40.11 41.83
CA GLU A 21 7.69 39.09 41.08
C GLU A 21 8.30 39.01 39.68
N THR A 22 9.34 38.19 39.54
CA THR A 22 9.67 37.60 38.26
C THR A 22 8.54 36.65 37.88
N ALA A 23 7.54 37.17 37.18
CA ALA A 23 6.57 36.36 36.47
C ALA A 23 7.33 35.55 35.41
N ALA A 24 7.68 34.31 35.77
CA ALA A 24 8.12 33.31 34.82
C ALA A 24 6.93 33.02 33.90
N VAL A 25 6.87 33.73 32.78
CA VAL A 25 6.02 33.37 31.65
C VAL A 25 6.56 32.05 31.13
N ALA A 26 6.06 30.95 31.67
CA ALA A 26 6.20 29.64 31.05
C ALA A 26 5.55 29.77 29.67
N ALA A 27 6.37 29.95 28.64
CA ALA A 27 5.92 29.80 27.28
C ALA A 27 5.32 28.40 27.18
N VAL A 28 3.99 28.33 27.04
CA VAL A 28 3.29 27.09 26.71
C VAL A 28 3.83 26.69 25.35
N ARG A 29 4.85 25.83 25.35
CA ARG A 29 5.43 25.26 24.14
C ARG A 29 4.29 24.46 23.51
N LYS A 30 3.68 25.01 22.45
CA LYS A 30 2.63 24.33 21.69
C LYS A 30 3.11 22.89 21.46
N ALA A 31 2.35 21.91 21.97
CA ALA A 31 2.77 20.52 21.93
C ALA A 31 3.15 20.18 20.48
N LYS A 32 4.40 19.76 20.27
CA LYS A 32 4.90 19.43 18.93
C LYS A 32 4.14 18.20 18.48
N ARG A 33 3.51 18.26 17.29
CA ARG A 33 2.86 17.09 16.70
C ARG A 33 3.90 15.96 16.51
N PRO A 34 3.53 14.69 16.73
CA PRO A 34 4.46 13.58 16.59
C PRO A 34 4.87 13.34 15.14
N ASN A 35 6.04 12.77 14.95
CA ASN A 35 6.43 12.15 13.69
C ASN A 35 5.72 10.81 13.51
N VAL A 36 5.61 10.36 12.26
CA VAL A 36 5.01 9.07 11.93
C VAL A 36 5.95 8.30 11.00
N VAL A 37 6.22 7.04 11.34
CA VAL A 37 6.83 6.07 10.44
C VAL A 37 5.88 4.88 10.28
N LEU A 38 5.29 4.76 9.09
CA LEU A 38 4.43 3.67 8.68
C LEU A 38 5.23 2.69 7.83
N ILE A 39 5.43 1.48 8.32
CA ILE A 39 6.25 0.44 7.70
C ILE A 39 5.33 -0.65 7.18
N MET A 40 5.45 -0.99 5.90
CA MET A 40 4.69 -2.06 5.28
C MET A 40 5.62 -3.02 4.54
N SER A 41 5.48 -4.32 4.77
CA SER A 41 6.09 -5.36 3.92
C SER A 41 5.09 -5.95 2.93
N ASP A 42 5.59 -6.67 1.92
CA ASP A 42 4.82 -7.16 0.76
C ASP A 42 4.86 -8.69 0.70
N ASP A 43 3.70 -9.33 0.84
CA ASP A 43 3.54 -10.79 0.89
C ASP A 43 4.21 -11.50 2.08
N GLN A 44 4.51 -10.78 3.17
CA GLN A 44 4.89 -11.39 4.44
C GLN A 44 3.65 -11.89 5.17
N GLY A 45 3.63 -13.17 5.54
CA GLY A 45 2.50 -13.80 6.22
C GLY A 45 2.51 -13.57 7.73
N TYR A 46 1.37 -13.82 8.38
CA TYR A 46 1.24 -13.74 9.84
C TYR A 46 2.22 -14.67 10.56
N GLY A 47 2.47 -15.86 9.98
CA GLY A 47 3.44 -16.82 10.51
C GLY A 47 4.91 -16.51 10.18
N ASP A 48 5.24 -15.43 9.47
CA ASP A 48 6.62 -15.06 9.16
C ASP A 48 7.25 -14.18 10.26
N LEU A 49 7.01 -14.53 11.53
CA LEU A 49 7.52 -13.83 12.71
C LEU A 49 7.80 -14.82 13.84
N GLY A 50 8.92 -14.64 14.54
CA GLY A 50 9.25 -15.41 15.75
C GLY A 50 8.19 -15.24 16.84
N SER A 51 7.75 -14.00 17.08
CA SER A 51 6.68 -13.67 18.03
C SER A 51 5.33 -14.31 17.72
N HIS A 52 5.10 -14.79 16.49
CA HIS A 52 3.87 -15.45 16.05
C HIS A 52 4.01 -16.97 15.96
N GLY A 53 5.00 -17.54 16.66
CA GLY A 53 5.14 -18.99 16.82
C GLY A 53 5.96 -19.69 15.74
N ASN A 54 6.65 -18.95 14.86
CA ASN A 54 7.59 -19.55 13.92
C ASN A 54 8.92 -19.84 14.62
N PRO A 55 9.33 -21.11 14.78
CA PRO A 55 10.51 -21.46 15.58
C PRO A 55 11.83 -21.31 14.81
N VAL A 56 11.77 -21.02 13.50
CA VAL A 56 12.94 -21.03 12.61
C VAL A 56 13.34 -19.64 12.15
N ILE A 57 12.36 -18.79 11.82
CA ILE A 57 12.63 -17.45 11.28
C ILE A 57 13.27 -16.52 12.33
N LYS A 58 14.16 -15.64 11.88
CA LYS A 58 14.85 -14.68 12.76
C LYS A 58 14.33 -13.27 12.51
N THR A 59 13.52 -12.77 13.45
CA THR A 59 12.92 -11.43 13.40
C THR A 59 13.05 -10.65 14.72
N PRO A 60 14.26 -10.54 15.31
CA PRO A 60 14.43 -9.97 16.65
C PRO A 60 13.95 -8.51 16.76
N ASN A 61 14.01 -7.71 15.70
CA ASN A 61 13.61 -6.30 15.74
C ASN A 61 12.10 -6.12 15.64
N LEU A 62 11.42 -6.89 14.80
CA LEU A 62 9.96 -6.96 14.73
C LEU A 62 9.37 -7.54 16.02
N ASP A 63 9.98 -8.59 16.56
CA ASP A 63 9.59 -9.15 17.85
C ASP A 63 9.78 -8.13 18.98
N ARG A 64 10.85 -7.32 18.91
CA ARG A 64 11.06 -6.20 19.84
C ARG A 64 10.00 -5.11 19.65
N LEU A 65 9.64 -4.75 18.42
CA LEU A 65 8.60 -3.76 18.13
C LEU A 65 7.25 -4.21 18.70
N ALA A 66 6.89 -5.48 18.55
CA ALA A 66 5.70 -6.06 19.16
C ALA A 66 5.74 -5.98 20.69
N ARG A 67 6.87 -6.31 21.34
CA ARG A 67 7.03 -6.22 22.80
C ARG A 67 7.02 -4.78 23.33
N GLN A 68 7.52 -3.82 22.57
CA GLN A 68 7.63 -2.41 22.99
C GLN A 68 6.39 -1.58 22.63
N GLY A 69 5.40 -2.15 21.97
CA GLY A 69 4.20 -1.45 21.55
C GLY A 69 2.92 -2.20 21.90
N VAL A 70 1.86 -1.81 21.21
CA VAL A 70 0.59 -2.53 21.13
C VAL A 70 0.61 -3.44 19.92
N GLN A 71 0.24 -4.70 20.12
CA GLN A 71 -0.05 -5.65 19.07
C GLN A 71 -1.56 -5.80 18.88
N LEU A 72 -2.05 -5.57 17.66
CA LEU A 72 -3.42 -5.87 17.28
C LEU A 72 -3.47 -7.32 16.79
N THR A 73 -3.94 -8.24 17.63
CA THR A 73 -3.90 -9.69 17.35
C THR A 73 -5.03 -10.17 16.44
N ARG A 74 -5.91 -9.26 16.02
CA ARG A 74 -7.00 -9.49 15.05
C ARG A 74 -7.12 -8.32 14.08
N PHE A 75 -6.04 -8.11 13.31
CA PHE A 75 -5.94 -7.02 12.35
C PHE A 75 -6.00 -7.54 10.90
N HIS A 76 -6.85 -6.90 10.09
CA HIS A 76 -7.21 -7.42 8.78
C HIS A 76 -6.98 -6.44 7.61
N VAL A 77 -6.56 -7.00 6.48
CA VAL A 77 -6.26 -6.32 5.21
C VAL A 77 -7.07 -6.89 4.05
N CYS A 78 -6.99 -6.27 2.87
CA CYS A 78 -7.53 -6.90 1.67
C CYS A 78 -6.69 -8.14 1.29
N PRO A 79 -7.25 -9.10 0.53
CA PRO A 79 -6.53 -10.31 0.11
C PRO A 79 -5.29 -10.08 -0.78
N VAL A 80 -5.07 -8.85 -1.26
CA VAL A 80 -4.01 -8.48 -2.22
C VAL A 80 -3.55 -7.02 -2.02
N CYS A 81 -2.37 -6.71 -2.53
CA CYS A 81 -1.59 -5.52 -2.22
C CYS A 81 -2.22 -4.17 -2.60
N SER A 82 -2.58 -3.90 -3.87
CA SER A 82 -3.09 -2.57 -4.27
C SER A 82 -4.37 -2.17 -3.51
N PRO A 83 -5.41 -3.03 -3.39
CA PRO A 83 -6.58 -2.75 -2.56
C PRO A 83 -6.25 -2.39 -1.10
N THR A 84 -5.31 -3.11 -0.46
CA THR A 84 -4.87 -2.78 0.90
C THR A 84 -4.19 -1.42 0.96
N ARG A 85 -3.28 -1.13 0.01
CA ARG A 85 -2.52 0.14 -0.04
C ARG A 85 -3.44 1.34 -0.24
N ALA A 86 -4.39 1.23 -1.17
CA ALA A 86 -5.40 2.27 -1.42
C ALA A 86 -6.21 2.54 -0.15
N SER A 87 -6.68 1.48 0.48
CA SER A 87 -7.53 1.58 1.67
C SER A 87 -6.80 2.09 2.90
N LEU A 88 -5.53 1.68 3.08
CA LEU A 88 -4.65 2.17 4.14
C LEU A 88 -4.42 3.67 4.03
N LEU A 89 -4.08 4.15 2.83
CA LEU A 89 -3.70 5.54 2.63
C LEU A 89 -4.90 6.47 2.57
N THR A 90 -6.09 5.99 2.23
CA THR A 90 -7.29 6.85 2.15
C THR A 90 -8.22 6.70 3.36
N GLY A 91 -8.05 5.64 4.17
CA GLY A 91 -8.99 5.28 5.23
C GLY A 91 -10.37 4.84 4.71
N ARG A 92 -10.46 4.47 3.42
CA ARG A 92 -11.69 4.16 2.70
C ARG A 92 -11.62 2.78 2.07
N TYR A 93 -12.75 2.11 1.87
CA TYR A 93 -12.75 0.81 1.19
C TYR A 93 -12.27 0.94 -0.27
N ASN A 94 -11.42 0.00 -0.69
CA ASN A 94 -10.77 -0.01 -2.01
C ASN A 94 -11.74 0.19 -3.19
N TYR A 95 -12.95 -0.36 -3.13
CA TYR A 95 -13.94 -0.18 -4.20
C TYR A 95 -14.41 1.27 -4.37
N ARG A 96 -14.42 2.09 -3.31
CA ARG A 96 -14.66 3.53 -3.44
C ARG A 96 -13.54 4.26 -4.18
N THR A 97 -12.32 3.72 -4.08
CA THR A 97 -11.08 4.29 -4.65
C THR A 97 -10.81 3.87 -6.10
N ARG A 98 -11.70 3.04 -6.70
CA ARG A 98 -11.54 2.34 -7.99
C ARG A 98 -10.46 1.26 -8.06
N VAL A 99 -9.73 1.01 -6.97
CA VAL A 99 -8.71 -0.05 -6.94
C VAL A 99 -9.40 -1.40 -6.72
N VAL A 100 -9.53 -2.17 -7.81
CA VAL A 100 -10.24 -3.46 -7.82
C VAL A 100 -9.28 -4.66 -7.72
N ASP A 101 -8.13 -4.57 -8.39
CA ASP A 101 -7.14 -5.66 -8.51
C ASP A 101 -5.72 -5.08 -8.66
N THR A 102 -4.71 -5.92 -8.89
CA THR A 102 -3.29 -5.54 -8.81
C THR A 102 -2.62 -5.21 -10.14
N TYR A 103 -3.31 -5.35 -11.27
CA TYR A 103 -2.70 -5.25 -12.61
C TYR A 103 -3.73 -4.99 -13.72
N LEU A 104 -3.21 -4.73 -14.93
CA LEU A 104 -3.97 -4.32 -16.12
C LEU A 104 -4.84 -3.11 -15.78
N GLY A 105 -4.21 -2.07 -15.25
CA GLY A 105 -4.81 -0.78 -14.91
C GLY A 105 -5.82 -0.80 -13.76
N ARG A 106 -6.00 -1.94 -13.08
CA ARG A 106 -6.94 -2.11 -11.94
C ARG A 106 -6.34 -1.68 -10.61
N SER A 107 -5.03 -1.47 -10.58
CA SER A 107 -4.28 -0.95 -9.43
C SER A 107 -4.31 0.59 -9.37
N MET A 108 -4.70 1.27 -10.44
CA MET A 108 -4.73 2.73 -10.50
C MET A 108 -5.84 3.29 -9.61
N MET A 109 -5.46 4.10 -8.62
CA MET A 109 -6.38 4.79 -7.72
C MET A 109 -7.04 5.97 -8.43
N ASP A 110 -8.29 6.29 -8.08
CA ASP A 110 -8.93 7.51 -8.57
C ASP A 110 -8.14 8.75 -8.10
N PRO A 111 -7.72 9.66 -8.99
CA PRO A 111 -6.89 10.80 -8.63
C PRO A 111 -7.58 11.83 -7.73
N ALA A 112 -8.90 11.72 -7.53
CA ALA A 112 -9.66 12.57 -6.62
C ALA A 112 -9.83 11.95 -5.21
N GLU A 113 -9.22 10.80 -4.92
CA GLU A 113 -9.01 10.38 -3.53
C GLU A 113 -7.99 11.31 -2.86
N VAL A 114 -8.08 11.44 -1.53
CA VAL A 114 -7.12 12.22 -0.75
C VAL A 114 -6.40 11.25 0.19
N THR A 115 -5.09 11.17 0.04
CA THR A 115 -4.25 10.27 0.82
C THR A 115 -3.86 10.86 2.18
N LEU A 116 -3.47 10.00 3.10
CA LEU A 116 -2.92 10.36 4.40
C LEU A 116 -1.69 11.27 4.24
N ALA A 117 -0.89 11.08 3.18
CA ALA A 117 0.22 11.97 2.87
C ALA A 117 -0.26 13.39 2.57
N GLU A 118 -1.27 13.56 1.72
CA GLU A 118 -1.86 14.88 1.43
C GLU A 118 -2.46 15.52 2.68
N MET A 119 -3.20 14.74 3.48
CA MET A 119 -3.81 15.23 4.73
C MET A 119 -2.75 15.74 5.72
N LEU A 120 -1.65 15.00 5.90
CA LEU A 120 -0.56 15.39 6.79
C LEU A 120 0.29 16.52 6.19
N ALA A 121 0.55 16.51 4.88
CA ALA A 121 1.27 17.58 4.19
C ALA A 121 0.55 18.93 4.35
N ALA A 122 -0.78 18.95 4.19
CA ALA A 122 -1.60 20.13 4.42
C ALA A 122 -1.51 20.65 5.89
N ALA A 123 -1.19 19.77 6.83
CA ALA A 123 -0.96 20.08 8.24
C ALA A 123 0.49 20.50 8.56
N GLY A 124 1.34 20.64 7.55
CA GLY A 124 2.73 21.09 7.69
C GLY A 124 3.77 19.98 7.84
N TYR A 125 3.38 18.72 7.62
CA TYR A 125 4.32 17.60 7.65
C TYR A 125 5.21 17.58 6.41
N ARG A 126 6.44 17.13 6.61
CA ARG A 126 7.25 16.57 5.53
C ARG A 126 6.79 15.15 5.24
N THR A 127 6.57 14.80 3.97
CA THR A 127 6.06 13.48 3.57
C THR A 127 7.02 12.76 2.63
N GLY A 128 7.41 11.54 3.00
CA GLY A 128 8.35 10.71 2.25
C GLY A 128 7.83 9.29 2.03
N ILE A 129 7.99 8.74 0.83
CA ILE A 129 7.74 7.32 0.53
C ILE A 129 8.99 6.65 -0.03
N PHE A 130 9.27 5.45 0.46
CA PHE A 130 10.44 4.67 0.06
C PHE A 130 10.02 3.21 -0.17
N GLY A 131 10.08 2.73 -1.40
CA GLY A 131 9.72 1.36 -1.77
C GLY A 131 8.58 1.24 -2.78
N LYS A 132 7.51 0.53 -2.43
CA LYS A 132 6.41 0.16 -3.32
C LYS A 132 5.24 1.14 -3.17
N TRP A 133 4.83 1.73 -4.30
CA TRP A 133 3.62 2.55 -4.40
C TRP A 133 2.40 1.72 -4.81
N HIS A 134 2.39 1.27 -6.07
CA HIS A 134 1.39 0.40 -6.67
C HIS A 134 -0.04 0.95 -6.72
N LEU A 135 -0.20 2.27 -6.84
CA LEU A 135 -1.49 2.97 -7.00
C LEU A 135 -1.57 3.81 -8.28
N GLY A 136 -0.63 3.61 -9.21
CA GLY A 136 -0.53 4.29 -10.51
C GLY A 136 0.88 4.83 -10.75
N ASP A 137 1.44 4.58 -11.93
CA ASP A 137 2.85 4.89 -12.24
C ASP A 137 3.04 6.21 -13.02
N ASN A 138 1.94 6.84 -13.45
CA ASN A 138 1.95 8.05 -14.27
C ASN A 138 1.07 9.15 -13.67
N TYR A 139 1.32 10.40 -14.07
CA TYR A 139 0.54 11.56 -13.70
C TYR A 139 -0.94 11.39 -14.07
N PRO A 140 -1.89 11.72 -13.16
CA PRO A 140 -1.70 12.38 -11.85
C PRO A 140 -1.68 11.42 -10.64
N LEU A 141 -1.18 10.20 -10.80
CA LEU A 141 -1.31 9.11 -9.83
C LEU A 141 0.00 8.75 -9.10
N ARG A 142 1.12 9.35 -9.48
CA ARG A 142 2.44 9.04 -8.88
C ARG A 142 2.42 9.47 -7.42
N PRO A 143 3.31 8.94 -6.55
CA PRO A 143 3.34 9.36 -5.16
C PRO A 143 3.54 10.87 -4.98
N ILE A 144 4.34 11.49 -5.87
CA ILE A 144 4.57 12.95 -5.88
C ILE A 144 3.35 13.79 -6.28
N ASP A 145 2.38 13.17 -6.95
CA ASP A 145 1.10 13.79 -7.28
C ASP A 145 0.06 13.56 -6.16
N GLN A 146 0.36 12.65 -5.23
CA GLN A 146 -0.52 12.14 -4.17
C GLN A 146 0.09 12.43 -2.79
N GLY A 147 0.65 13.64 -2.64
CA GLY A 147 1.05 14.23 -1.37
C GLY A 147 2.41 13.85 -0.82
N PHE A 148 3.18 12.96 -1.46
CA PHE A 148 4.56 12.68 -1.03
C PHE A 148 5.53 13.68 -1.65
N GLN A 149 6.21 14.48 -0.82
CA GLN A 149 7.16 15.49 -1.30
C GLN A 149 8.53 14.90 -1.64
N GLU A 150 8.84 13.73 -1.10
CA GLU A 150 10.00 12.91 -1.43
C GLU A 150 9.54 11.49 -1.73
N ALA A 151 9.94 10.94 -2.87
CA ALA A 151 9.58 9.60 -3.30
C ALA A 151 10.78 8.90 -3.94
N LEU A 152 11.19 7.76 -3.39
CA LEU A 152 12.12 6.82 -4.03
C LEU A 152 11.43 5.46 -4.13
N VAL A 153 10.83 5.17 -5.29
CA VAL A 153 9.93 4.02 -5.45
C VAL A 153 10.27 3.19 -6.69
N HIS A 154 9.93 1.90 -6.68
CA HIS A 154 9.83 1.15 -7.93
C HIS A 154 8.44 1.31 -8.55
N LYS A 155 8.32 1.08 -9.86
CA LYS A 155 7.03 1.11 -10.57
C LYS A 155 6.29 -0.23 -10.45
N GLY A 156 4.99 -0.23 -10.72
CA GLY A 156 4.16 -1.43 -10.75
C GLY A 156 4.00 -2.14 -9.41
N GLY A 157 3.68 -3.44 -9.46
CA GLY A 157 3.34 -4.24 -8.30
C GLY A 157 4.49 -5.00 -7.65
N GLY A 158 5.69 -4.89 -8.19
CA GLY A 158 6.88 -5.56 -7.70
C GLY A 158 7.99 -5.44 -8.74
N ILE A 159 9.23 -5.64 -8.30
CA ILE A 159 10.39 -5.74 -9.19
C ILE A 159 10.27 -7.05 -10.02
N GLY A 160 10.82 -7.06 -11.24
CA GLY A 160 10.64 -8.10 -12.24
C GLY A 160 9.30 -8.06 -12.99
N GLN A 161 8.57 -6.94 -12.96
CA GLN A 161 7.23 -6.81 -13.58
C GLN A 161 7.26 -5.86 -14.79
N PRO A 162 6.18 -5.80 -15.61
CA PRO A 162 6.22 -5.05 -16.87
C PRO A 162 6.41 -3.53 -16.74
N SER A 163 6.24 -2.97 -15.54
CA SER A 163 6.51 -1.56 -15.29
C SER A 163 7.99 -1.24 -15.08
N ASP A 164 8.84 -2.25 -14.87
CA ASP A 164 10.25 -1.99 -14.67
C ASP A 164 10.89 -1.45 -15.94
N PRO A 165 11.77 -0.45 -15.82
CA PRO A 165 12.58 -0.04 -16.95
C PRO A 165 13.49 -1.20 -17.40
N PRO A 166 13.94 -1.22 -18.66
CA PRO A 166 14.93 -2.19 -19.13
C PRO A 166 16.13 -2.29 -18.19
N GLY A 167 16.43 -3.49 -17.71
CA GLY A 167 17.49 -3.74 -16.72
C GLY A 167 17.08 -3.54 -15.25
N GLY A 168 15.88 -3.06 -14.96
CA GLY A 168 15.37 -2.79 -13.61
C GLY A 168 14.78 -3.97 -12.84
N GLY A 169 14.73 -5.17 -13.44
CA GLY A 169 14.06 -6.35 -12.88
C GLY A 169 14.82 -7.10 -11.76
N SER A 170 15.70 -6.43 -11.03
CA SER A 170 16.58 -7.01 -10.01
C SER A 170 16.43 -6.29 -8.68
N TYR A 171 16.44 -7.04 -7.57
CA TYR A 171 16.49 -6.47 -6.22
C TYR A 171 17.89 -5.92 -5.88
N PHE A 172 18.90 -6.30 -6.66
CA PHE A 172 20.27 -5.77 -6.56
C PHE A 172 20.48 -4.69 -7.61
N ASP A 173 21.00 -3.56 -7.16
CA ASP A 173 21.24 -2.36 -7.95
C ASP A 173 20.00 -1.92 -8.75
N PRO A 174 18.83 -1.80 -8.09
CA PRO A 174 17.57 -1.56 -8.80
C PRO A 174 17.56 -0.18 -9.47
N LEU A 175 16.85 -0.10 -10.60
CA LEU A 175 16.46 1.16 -11.21
C LEU A 175 15.15 1.63 -10.57
N LEU A 176 15.19 2.78 -9.90
CA LEU A 176 14.08 3.34 -9.12
C LEU A 176 13.63 4.68 -9.68
N GLN A 177 12.46 5.15 -9.27
CA GLN A 177 11.93 6.48 -9.54
C GLN A 177 12.20 7.38 -8.33
N HIS A 178 13.09 8.35 -8.48
CA HIS A 178 13.29 9.43 -7.52
C HIS A 178 12.53 10.67 -8.00
N ASN A 179 11.45 11.03 -7.30
CA ASN A 179 10.59 12.17 -7.65
C ASN A 179 10.20 12.23 -9.14
N GLY A 180 9.84 11.07 -9.70
CA GLY A 180 9.42 10.92 -11.09
C GLY A 180 10.54 10.75 -12.12
N GLN A 181 11.80 10.75 -11.69
CA GLN A 181 12.96 10.52 -12.55
C GLN A 181 13.58 9.15 -12.28
N THR A 182 13.87 8.39 -13.34
CA THR A 182 14.58 7.11 -13.20
C THR A 182 16.01 7.33 -12.74
N VAL A 183 16.42 6.67 -11.65
CA VAL A 183 17.77 6.70 -11.09
C VAL A 183 18.31 5.28 -10.90
N ALA A 184 19.60 5.09 -11.17
CA ALA A 184 20.30 3.86 -10.81
C ALA A 184 20.73 3.94 -9.35
N THR A 185 20.52 2.85 -8.62
CA THR A 185 20.95 2.73 -7.21
C THR A 185 21.91 1.57 -7.04
N GLN A 186 22.55 1.50 -5.88
CA GLN A 186 23.52 0.45 -5.56
C GLN A 186 23.11 -0.28 -4.28
N GLY A 187 23.22 -1.60 -4.29
CA GLY A 187 22.92 -2.47 -3.15
C GLY A 187 21.58 -3.18 -3.26
N TYR A 188 21.13 -3.76 -2.16
CA TYR A 188 19.86 -4.50 -2.09
C TYR A 188 18.71 -3.54 -1.83
N CYS A 189 17.57 -3.71 -2.53
CA CYS A 189 16.49 -2.72 -2.55
C CYS A 189 15.97 -2.32 -1.16
N SER A 190 15.79 -3.27 -0.24
CA SER A 190 15.38 -2.98 1.14
C SER A 190 16.38 -2.09 1.88
N ASP A 191 17.68 -2.29 1.67
CA ASP A 191 18.72 -1.45 2.26
C ASP A 191 18.66 -0.03 1.65
N VAL A 192 18.49 0.07 0.33
CA VAL A 192 18.38 1.35 -0.41
C VAL A 192 17.18 2.18 0.07
N TYR A 193 16.01 1.58 0.23
CA TYR A 193 14.81 2.28 0.73
C TYR A 193 15.01 2.76 2.16
N THR A 194 15.61 1.93 3.01
CA THR A 194 15.89 2.28 4.41
C THR A 194 16.89 3.43 4.49
N ASP A 195 17.94 3.41 3.69
CA ASP A 195 18.94 4.49 3.65
C ASP A 195 18.31 5.82 3.22
N ALA A 196 17.41 5.78 2.23
CA ALA A 196 16.68 6.97 1.79
C ALA A 196 15.73 7.51 2.88
N ALA A 197 15.00 6.62 3.56
CA ALA A 197 14.15 7.00 4.69
C ALA A 197 14.95 7.62 5.84
N LEU A 198 16.11 7.05 6.19
CA LEU A 198 16.99 7.59 7.22
C LEU A 198 17.52 8.98 6.85
N ARG A 199 17.98 9.17 5.61
CA ARG A 199 18.40 10.49 5.13
C ARG A 199 17.27 11.52 5.24
N PHE A 200 16.05 11.15 4.87
CA PHE A 200 14.90 12.03 4.97
C PHE A 200 14.57 12.43 6.41
N ILE A 201 14.61 11.47 7.35
CA ILE A 201 14.40 11.68 8.79
C ILE A 201 15.48 12.60 9.40
N GLU A 202 16.72 12.47 8.95
CA GLU A 202 17.84 13.26 9.46
C GLU A 202 17.86 14.71 8.97
N GLN A 203 17.32 14.95 7.78
CA GLN A 203 17.12 16.30 7.26
C GLN A 203 16.04 17.03 8.05
N ASP A 204 16.09 18.37 8.08
CA ASP A 204 15.08 19.30 8.64
C ASP A 204 14.16 18.71 9.74
N ARG A 205 14.63 18.82 10.99
CA ARG A 205 13.98 18.29 12.21
C ARG A 205 13.04 19.29 12.90
N GLU A 206 12.85 20.46 12.31
CA GLU A 206 11.97 21.49 12.87
C GLU A 206 10.49 21.16 12.61
N ARG A 207 10.21 20.60 11.43
CA ARG A 207 8.88 20.12 11.03
C ARG A 207 8.70 18.64 11.36
N PRO A 208 7.48 18.20 11.73
CA PRO A 208 7.20 16.78 11.87
C PRO A 208 7.26 16.09 10.50
N PHE A 209 7.57 14.79 10.50
CA PHE A 209 7.62 14.00 9.26
C PHE A 209 6.64 12.83 9.27
N PHE A 210 6.21 12.45 8.07
CA PHE A 210 5.52 11.20 7.77
C PHE A 210 6.36 10.41 6.77
N VAL A 211 6.82 9.24 7.18
CA VAL A 211 7.55 8.30 6.34
C VAL A 211 6.67 7.08 6.10
N TYR A 212 6.40 6.76 4.84
CA TYR A 212 5.85 5.50 4.41
C TYR A 212 6.97 4.62 3.84
N LEU A 213 7.49 3.71 4.66
CA LEU A 213 8.54 2.77 4.28
C LEU A 213 7.90 1.45 3.84
N ALA A 214 7.67 1.34 2.53
CA ALA A 214 6.84 0.32 1.92
C ALA A 214 7.71 -0.72 1.21
N PHE A 215 8.34 -1.63 1.96
CA PHE A 215 9.17 -2.68 1.37
C PHE A 215 8.40 -3.53 0.36
N ASN A 216 9.07 -3.92 -0.72
CA ASN A 216 8.61 -4.93 -1.68
C ASN A 216 9.06 -6.35 -1.30
N ALA A 217 9.82 -6.51 -0.21
CA ALA A 217 10.18 -7.83 0.32
C ALA A 217 9.09 -8.35 1.28
N PRO A 218 8.83 -9.67 1.34
CA PRO A 218 9.46 -10.76 0.59
C PRO A 218 8.76 -11.16 -0.74
N HIS A 219 8.05 -10.26 -1.42
CA HIS A 219 7.42 -10.55 -2.72
C HIS A 219 8.43 -11.09 -3.75
N ALA A 220 7.96 -11.91 -4.69
CA ALA A 220 8.79 -12.44 -5.78
C ALA A 220 9.24 -11.33 -6.77
N PRO A 221 10.36 -11.51 -7.50
CA PRO A 221 11.30 -12.64 -7.49
C PRO A 221 12.07 -12.75 -6.17
N LEU A 222 12.30 -13.98 -5.72
CA LEU A 222 12.92 -14.29 -4.42
C LEU A 222 14.45 -14.15 -4.46
N GLN A 223 14.89 -12.91 -4.66
CA GLN A 223 16.29 -12.52 -4.69
C GLN A 223 16.70 -12.00 -3.31
N VAL A 224 17.76 -12.57 -2.74
CA VAL A 224 18.20 -12.28 -1.38
C VAL A 224 19.74 -12.29 -1.29
N PRO A 225 20.38 -11.41 -0.51
CA PRO A 225 21.82 -11.46 -0.32
C PRO A 225 22.25 -12.81 0.28
N LYS A 226 23.35 -13.38 -0.24
CA LYS A 226 23.83 -14.72 0.15
C LYS A 226 24.01 -14.91 1.66
N LYS A 227 24.37 -13.85 2.39
CA LYS A 227 24.55 -13.90 3.85
C LYS A 227 23.27 -14.29 4.59
N TYR A 228 22.10 -13.85 4.10
CA TYR A 228 20.81 -14.17 4.72
C TYR A 228 20.31 -15.55 4.30
N LEU A 229 20.47 -15.92 3.03
CA LEU A 229 20.11 -17.27 2.54
C LEU A 229 20.85 -18.37 3.35
N LYS A 230 22.16 -18.20 3.55
CA LYS A 230 23.00 -19.11 4.34
C LYS A 230 22.53 -19.32 5.79
N MET A 231 21.71 -18.42 6.34
CA MET A 231 21.18 -18.59 7.69
C MET A 231 20.12 -19.70 7.77
N TYR A 232 19.55 -20.09 6.62
CA TYR A 232 18.43 -21.01 6.50
C TYR A 232 18.74 -22.26 5.67
N ASP A 233 19.76 -22.23 4.81
CA ASP A 233 20.13 -23.34 3.90
C ASP A 233 20.26 -24.71 4.58
N SER A 234 20.76 -24.76 5.83
CA SER A 234 20.98 -26.02 6.55
C SER A 234 19.91 -26.31 7.62
N LEU A 235 18.89 -25.46 7.76
CA LEU A 235 17.84 -25.67 8.76
C LEU A 235 16.76 -26.63 8.23
N ASP A 236 16.12 -27.36 9.14
CA ASP A 236 14.93 -28.12 8.79
C ASP A 236 13.77 -27.13 8.54
N LEU A 237 13.30 -27.09 7.29
CA LEU A 237 12.15 -26.30 6.84
C LEU A 237 11.00 -27.20 6.38
N SER A 238 11.04 -28.49 6.73
CA SER A 238 9.95 -29.42 6.49
C SER A 238 8.76 -29.11 7.40
N PRO A 239 7.56 -29.64 7.11
CA PRO A 239 6.41 -29.50 8.00
C PRO A 239 6.66 -29.95 9.45
N ALA A 240 7.64 -30.84 9.69
CA ALA A 240 7.99 -31.31 11.03
C ALA A 240 8.67 -30.25 11.90
N ALA A 241 9.29 -29.23 11.29
CA ALA A 241 9.94 -28.14 11.99
C ALA A 241 8.96 -27.11 12.59
N PHE A 242 7.68 -27.17 12.21
CA PHE A 242 6.68 -26.17 12.59
C PHE A 242 5.62 -26.74 13.55
N PRO A 243 4.98 -25.90 14.39
CA PRO A 243 3.88 -26.31 15.24
C PRO A 243 2.72 -26.90 14.44
N ARG A 244 2.16 -28.01 14.92
CA ARG A 244 0.94 -28.64 14.38
C ARG A 244 -0.29 -27.98 14.97
N VAL A 245 -0.62 -26.79 14.47
CA VAL A 245 -1.73 -25.97 14.96
C VAL A 245 -2.60 -25.56 13.78
N GLY A 246 -3.93 -25.60 13.94
CA GLY A 246 -4.89 -25.18 12.92
C GLY A 246 -4.84 -26.02 11.65
N GLN A 247 -4.80 -25.34 10.51
CA GLN A 247 -4.78 -25.95 9.19
C GLN A 247 -3.46 -26.69 8.93
N PRO A 248 -3.51 -27.90 8.36
CA PRO A 248 -2.31 -28.69 8.10
C PRO A 248 -1.42 -28.02 7.05
N LEU A 249 -0.11 -28.04 7.29
CA LEU A 249 0.86 -27.69 6.26
C LEU A 249 0.87 -28.74 5.14
N PRO A 250 1.16 -28.35 3.88
CA PRO A 250 1.37 -29.30 2.80
C PRO A 250 2.43 -30.34 3.17
N ALA A 251 2.22 -31.60 2.77
CA ALA A 251 3.15 -32.70 3.08
C ALA A 251 4.58 -32.46 2.57
N LYS A 252 4.74 -31.67 1.50
CA LYS A 252 6.03 -31.22 0.98
C LYS A 252 6.03 -29.70 0.88
N LEU A 253 7.03 -29.09 1.49
CA LEU A 253 7.36 -27.67 1.37
C LEU A 253 8.60 -27.51 0.50
N ASP A 254 8.69 -26.38 -0.22
CA ASP A 254 9.86 -26.03 -1.02
C ASP A 254 10.90 -25.35 -0.13
N HIS A 255 12.00 -26.06 0.13
CA HIS A 255 13.05 -25.61 1.05
C HIS A 255 13.77 -24.34 0.57
N ASP A 256 14.23 -24.30 -0.69
CA ASP A 256 14.96 -23.13 -1.23
C ASP A 256 14.07 -21.90 -1.28
N MET A 257 12.79 -22.07 -1.67
CA MET A 257 11.82 -20.99 -1.63
C MET A 257 11.64 -20.43 -0.21
N ILE A 258 11.43 -21.29 0.80
CA ILE A 258 11.26 -20.83 2.20
C ILE A 258 12.54 -20.17 2.72
N ALA A 259 13.71 -20.77 2.46
CA ALA A 259 14.99 -20.22 2.88
C ALA A 259 15.23 -18.82 2.30
N ARG A 260 14.87 -18.59 1.03
CA ARG A 260 14.93 -17.27 0.40
C ARG A 260 13.96 -16.29 1.05
N VAL A 261 12.69 -16.66 1.22
CA VAL A 261 11.68 -15.80 1.85
C VAL A 261 12.11 -15.41 3.26
N TYR A 262 12.53 -16.37 4.09
CA TYR A 262 12.99 -16.10 5.46
C TYR A 262 14.26 -15.24 5.46
N GLY A 263 15.18 -15.45 4.50
CA GLY A 263 16.32 -14.57 4.30
C GLY A 263 15.92 -13.13 3.97
N MET A 264 14.94 -12.93 3.10
CA MET A 264 14.41 -11.60 2.75
C MET A 264 13.75 -10.93 3.96
N VAL A 265 12.94 -11.66 4.73
CA VAL A 265 12.31 -11.16 5.96
C VAL A 265 13.36 -10.82 7.02
N THR A 266 14.45 -11.59 7.13
CA THR A 266 15.54 -11.28 8.07
C THR A 266 16.28 -10.00 7.68
N ASN A 267 16.52 -9.77 6.39
CA ASN A 267 17.08 -8.49 5.94
C ASN A 267 16.13 -7.31 6.20
N LEU A 268 14.82 -7.52 5.99
CA LEU A 268 13.81 -6.51 6.33
C LEU A 268 13.83 -6.21 7.84
N ASP A 269 13.92 -7.23 8.69
CA ASP A 269 14.03 -7.09 10.14
C ASP A 269 15.29 -6.31 10.55
N ASP A 270 16.45 -6.60 9.94
CA ASP A 270 17.69 -5.83 10.16
C ASP A 270 17.50 -4.35 9.82
N ASN A 271 16.82 -4.05 8.71
CA ASN A 271 16.54 -2.67 8.30
C ASN A 271 15.58 -1.95 9.25
N ILE A 272 14.59 -2.65 9.79
CA ILE A 272 13.77 -2.12 10.88
C ILE A 272 14.65 -1.86 12.10
N GLY A 273 15.56 -2.76 12.47
CA GLY A 273 16.52 -2.54 13.54
C GLY A 273 17.35 -1.27 13.35
N ARG A 274 17.86 -1.03 12.13
CA ARG A 274 18.59 0.19 11.76
C ARG A 274 17.74 1.45 11.93
N LEU A 275 16.50 1.42 11.46
CA LEU A 275 15.55 2.52 11.60
C LEU A 275 15.27 2.85 13.07
N LEU A 276 14.90 1.86 13.88
CA LEU A 276 14.58 2.06 15.29
C LEU A 276 15.80 2.59 16.06
N ALA A 277 16.97 1.99 15.85
CA ALA A 277 18.21 2.45 16.47
C ALA A 277 18.57 3.89 16.06
N ARG A 278 18.27 4.30 14.83
CA ARG A 278 18.51 5.67 14.37
C ARG A 278 17.54 6.67 15.00
N LEU A 279 16.27 6.31 15.16
CA LEU A 279 15.30 7.13 15.92
C LEU A 279 15.77 7.33 17.37
N ASP A 280 16.27 6.27 18.02
CA ASP A 280 16.82 6.34 19.38
C ASP A 280 18.05 7.27 19.44
N ALA A 281 19.01 7.08 18.52
CA ALA A 281 20.24 7.88 18.45
C ALA A 281 19.99 9.37 18.18
N LEU A 282 18.89 9.70 17.50
CA LEU A 282 18.48 11.08 17.24
C LEU A 282 17.62 11.69 18.35
N GLY A 283 17.26 10.91 19.38
CA GLY A 283 16.35 11.33 20.45
C GLY A 283 14.90 11.50 19.99
N LEU A 284 14.49 10.80 18.93
CA LEU A 284 13.17 10.93 18.31
C LEU A 284 12.17 9.84 18.73
N ALA A 285 12.59 8.86 19.53
CA ALA A 285 11.76 7.71 19.89
C ALA A 285 10.44 8.10 20.60
N GLU A 286 10.50 9.04 21.54
CA GLU A 286 9.31 9.54 22.27
C GLU A 286 8.47 10.52 21.43
N GLU A 287 9.03 11.06 20.34
CA GLU A 287 8.34 11.96 19.41
C GLU A 287 7.80 11.24 18.17
N THR A 288 7.98 9.92 18.03
CA THR A 288 7.68 9.20 16.78
C THR A 288 6.76 8.00 17.02
N ILE A 289 5.61 8.03 16.33
CA ILE A 289 4.72 6.87 16.20
C ILE A 289 5.30 5.95 15.14
N VAL A 290 5.54 4.69 15.48
CA VAL A 290 5.99 3.66 14.54
C VAL A 290 4.90 2.61 14.40
N VAL A 291 4.44 2.40 13.16
CA VAL A 291 3.45 1.38 12.80
C VAL A 291 4.10 0.36 11.87
N PHE A 292 3.93 -0.92 12.13
CA PHE A 292 4.29 -2.00 11.21
C PHE A 292 3.06 -2.82 10.84
N LEU A 293 2.89 -3.14 9.57
CA LEU A 293 1.93 -4.12 9.06
C LEU A 293 2.43 -4.80 7.77
N THR A 294 1.68 -5.78 7.25
CA THR A 294 1.88 -6.36 5.91
C THR A 294 0.66 -6.10 5.03
N ASP A 295 0.80 -6.15 3.72
CA ASP A 295 -0.30 -5.79 2.80
C ASP A 295 -1.31 -6.90 2.53
N ASN A 296 -0.94 -8.16 2.73
CA ASN A 296 -1.80 -9.34 2.62
C ASN A 296 -1.10 -10.58 3.21
N GLY A 297 -1.79 -11.71 3.25
CA GLY A 297 -1.20 -13.00 3.58
C GLY A 297 -0.07 -13.44 2.62
N PRO A 298 0.62 -14.56 2.90
CA PRO A 298 1.80 -14.97 2.15
C PRO A 298 1.45 -15.43 0.72
N GLN A 299 2.32 -15.20 -0.25
CA GLN A 299 2.09 -15.68 -1.64
C GLN A 299 2.41 -17.17 -1.81
N GLN A 300 3.56 -17.61 -1.32
CA GLN A 300 4.03 -19.00 -1.42
C GLN A 300 3.60 -19.82 -0.19
N ALA A 301 3.47 -21.14 -0.36
CA ALA A 301 3.12 -22.04 0.75
C ALA A 301 4.26 -22.18 1.77
N ARG A 302 4.00 -21.81 3.03
CA ARG A 302 4.92 -21.92 4.17
C ARG A 302 4.11 -21.82 5.48
N TYR A 303 4.79 -21.81 6.63
CA TYR A 303 4.11 -21.65 7.92
C TYR A 303 3.35 -20.32 7.99
N ASN A 304 2.03 -20.42 8.21
CA ASN A 304 1.13 -19.27 8.28
C ASN A 304 0.32 -19.29 9.59
N ALA A 305 0.98 -19.65 10.69
CA ALA A 305 0.37 -19.72 12.04
C ALA A 305 -0.91 -20.57 12.11
N GLY A 306 -1.02 -21.63 11.31
CA GLY A 306 -2.20 -22.50 11.27
C GLY A 306 -3.42 -21.89 10.57
N MET A 307 -3.34 -20.69 10.02
CA MET A 307 -4.48 -20.02 9.38
C MET A 307 -4.80 -20.59 8.00
N ARG A 308 -6.08 -20.54 7.61
CA ARG A 308 -6.57 -21.05 6.33
C ARG A 308 -6.35 -20.07 5.19
N GLY A 309 -5.90 -20.59 4.05
CA GLY A 309 -5.66 -19.75 2.88
C GLY A 309 -4.37 -18.94 2.97
N ARG A 310 -4.20 -18.06 1.98
CA ARG A 310 -3.00 -17.25 1.74
C ARG A 310 -3.37 -16.08 0.83
N LYS A 311 -2.41 -15.30 0.32
CA LYS A 311 -2.66 -14.21 -0.64
C LYS A 311 -3.70 -14.60 -1.70
N GLY A 312 -4.67 -13.71 -1.91
CA GLY A 312 -5.80 -13.90 -2.83
C GLY A 312 -7.00 -14.65 -2.23
N SER A 313 -7.00 -14.90 -0.92
CA SER A 313 -8.11 -15.52 -0.21
C SER A 313 -8.68 -14.60 0.87
N VAL A 314 -9.98 -14.72 1.13
CA VAL A 314 -10.68 -14.02 2.23
C VAL A 314 -10.72 -14.82 3.54
N TYR A 315 -10.18 -16.04 3.56
CA TYR A 315 -9.89 -16.77 4.81
C TYR A 315 -8.79 -16.07 5.61
N GLU A 316 -8.67 -16.34 6.90
CA GLU A 316 -7.77 -15.66 7.84
C GLU A 316 -6.34 -15.60 7.31
N GLY A 317 -5.82 -16.67 6.73
CA GLY A 317 -4.46 -16.72 6.23
C GLY A 317 -4.18 -15.80 5.03
N GLY A 318 -5.22 -15.26 4.38
CA GLY A 318 -5.09 -14.29 3.29
C GLY A 318 -5.28 -12.83 3.71
N ILE A 319 -6.02 -12.57 4.80
CA ILE A 319 -6.41 -11.21 5.23
C ILE A 319 -5.97 -10.85 6.64
N HIS A 320 -5.68 -11.80 7.53
CA HIS A 320 -5.19 -11.54 8.88
C HIS A 320 -3.66 -11.38 8.84
N VAL A 321 -3.17 -10.20 9.23
CA VAL A 321 -1.75 -9.82 9.14
C VAL A 321 -1.26 -9.22 10.46
N PRO A 322 0.06 -9.26 10.75
CA PRO A 322 0.58 -8.61 11.95
C PRO A 322 0.34 -7.10 11.87
N CYS A 323 0.05 -6.47 13.01
CA CYS A 323 0.04 -5.03 13.14
C CYS A 323 0.55 -4.61 14.51
N PHE A 324 1.63 -3.82 14.52
CA PHE A 324 2.28 -3.32 15.73
C PHE A 324 2.30 -1.80 15.72
N ILE A 325 1.92 -1.17 16.83
CA ILE A 325 1.92 0.29 16.99
C ILE A 325 2.72 0.64 18.24
N ARG A 326 3.79 1.41 18.07
CA ARG A 326 4.66 1.86 19.16
C ARG A 326 4.71 3.38 19.19
N TRP A 327 4.55 3.94 20.37
CA TRP A 327 4.87 5.33 20.67
C TRP A 327 5.51 5.40 22.07
N THR A 328 6.83 5.49 22.11
CA THR A 328 7.61 5.36 23.35
C THR A 328 7.18 6.39 24.39
N GLY A 329 6.91 5.93 25.61
CA GLY A 329 6.45 6.78 26.72
C GLY A 329 5.00 7.28 26.62
N LYS A 330 4.24 6.89 25.58
CA LYS A 330 2.84 7.27 25.38
C LYS A 330 1.90 6.07 25.29
N ILE A 331 2.30 5.05 24.52
CA ILE A 331 1.58 3.78 24.42
C ILE A 331 2.25 2.77 25.37
N PRO A 332 1.48 2.01 26.17
CA PRO A 332 2.02 0.99 27.05
C PRO A 332 2.71 -0.14 26.27
N GLU A 333 3.83 -0.61 26.79
CA GLU A 333 4.59 -1.72 26.20
C GLU A 333 3.89 -3.07 26.44
N GLY A 334 4.04 -4.00 25.48
CA GLY A 334 3.64 -5.41 25.61
C GLY A 334 2.13 -5.65 25.59
N ARG A 335 1.33 -4.64 25.28
CA ARG A 335 -0.12 -4.75 25.26
C ARG A 335 -0.59 -5.50 24.02
N GLN A 336 -1.51 -6.45 24.21
CA GLN A 336 -2.21 -7.11 23.10
C GLN A 336 -3.67 -6.67 23.09
N VAL A 337 -4.20 -6.44 21.89
CA VAL A 337 -5.59 -6.05 21.66
C VAL A 337 -6.21 -7.07 20.73
N ASP A 338 -7.23 -7.76 21.21
CA ASP A 338 -7.95 -8.85 20.53
C ASP A 338 -9.26 -8.39 19.86
N ARG A 339 -9.48 -7.08 19.79
CA ARG A 339 -10.63 -6.49 19.08
C ARG A 339 -10.34 -6.46 17.59
N ILE A 340 -11.32 -6.85 16.77
CA ILE A 340 -11.20 -6.76 15.32
C ILE A 340 -10.92 -5.32 14.86
N ALA A 341 -9.94 -5.17 13.98
CA ALA A 341 -9.54 -3.90 13.37
C ALA A 341 -9.05 -4.14 11.94
N ALA A 342 -8.99 -3.10 11.13
CA ALA A 342 -8.51 -3.20 9.75
C ALA A 342 -7.63 -2.02 9.34
N HIS A 343 -6.85 -2.22 8.28
CA HIS A 343 -6.04 -1.17 7.63
C HIS A 343 -6.75 0.16 7.35
N ILE A 344 -8.05 0.16 7.04
CA ILE A 344 -8.84 1.41 6.90
C ILE A 344 -8.89 2.25 8.18
N ASP A 345 -8.67 1.63 9.35
CA ASP A 345 -8.70 2.28 10.66
C ASP A 345 -7.39 3.04 10.94
N LEU A 346 -6.29 2.75 10.24
CA LEU A 346 -4.99 3.38 10.51
C LEU A 346 -4.95 4.86 10.10
N ALA A 347 -5.54 5.25 8.96
CA ALA A 347 -5.61 6.65 8.56
C ALA A 347 -6.32 7.55 9.61
N PRO A 348 -7.57 7.28 10.05
CA PRO A 348 -8.21 8.07 11.10
C PRO A 348 -7.46 8.01 12.43
N THR A 349 -6.83 6.88 12.77
CA THR A 349 -6.01 6.77 13.99
C THR A 349 -4.82 7.71 13.95
N LEU A 350 -4.06 7.72 12.85
CA LEU A 350 -2.87 8.55 12.71
C LEU A 350 -3.22 10.04 12.63
N LEU A 351 -4.33 10.38 11.98
CA LEU A 351 -4.86 11.75 11.97
C LEU A 351 -5.20 12.23 13.39
N GLU A 352 -5.89 11.42 14.19
CA GLU A 352 -6.23 11.75 15.59
C GLU A 352 -4.97 11.90 16.46
N LEU A 353 -4.04 10.94 16.40
CA LEU A 353 -2.78 11.00 17.17
C LEU A 353 -1.90 12.20 16.78
N CYS A 354 -2.01 12.67 15.53
CA CYS A 354 -1.29 13.84 15.03
C CYS A 354 -2.03 15.16 15.25
N ASP A 355 -3.23 15.15 15.83
CA ASP A 355 -4.11 16.32 15.94
C ASP A 355 -4.34 17.00 14.57
N VAL A 356 -4.72 16.18 13.58
CA VAL A 356 -5.04 16.59 12.21
C VAL A 356 -6.45 16.13 11.87
N GLY A 357 -7.32 17.07 11.50
CA GLY A 357 -8.66 16.74 11.02
C GLY A 357 -8.65 16.26 9.56
N ALA A 358 -9.55 15.35 9.21
CA ALA A 358 -9.79 14.99 7.81
C ALA A 358 -10.27 16.23 7.02
N PRO A 359 -9.85 16.40 5.75
CA PRO A 359 -10.31 17.52 4.92
C PRO A 359 -11.83 17.53 4.72
N LYS A 360 -12.40 18.72 4.53
CA LYS A 360 -13.84 18.88 4.29
C LYS A 360 -14.28 18.07 3.07
N GLY A 361 -15.28 17.21 3.25
CA GLY A 361 -15.84 16.38 2.18
C GLY A 361 -15.21 15.00 2.03
N VAL A 362 -14.08 14.73 2.71
CA VAL A 362 -13.51 13.38 2.80
C VAL A 362 -14.28 12.60 3.86
N GLN A 363 -14.87 11.47 3.45
CA GLN A 363 -15.54 10.53 4.35
C GLN A 363 -14.65 9.31 4.55
N LEU A 364 -14.23 9.05 5.78
CA LEU A 364 -13.45 7.87 6.16
C LEU A 364 -14.41 6.71 6.49
N ASP A 365 -14.09 5.51 6.04
CA ASP A 365 -14.82 4.28 6.42
C ASP A 365 -14.27 3.68 7.72
N GLY A 366 -12.98 3.93 8.01
CA GLY A 366 -12.31 3.47 9.22
C GLY A 366 -12.73 4.20 10.50
N ARG A 367 -12.37 3.61 11.63
CA ARG A 367 -12.55 4.19 12.98
C ARG A 367 -11.20 4.30 13.67
N SER A 368 -10.94 5.43 14.32
CA SER A 368 -9.69 5.63 15.06
C SER A 368 -9.54 4.60 16.18
N LEU A 369 -8.41 3.88 16.19
CA LEU A 369 -8.05 2.84 17.14
C LEU A 369 -7.53 3.40 18.47
N VAL A 370 -7.42 4.71 18.62
CA VAL A 370 -6.91 5.38 19.83
C VAL A 370 -7.50 4.80 21.13
N PRO A 371 -8.82 4.54 21.26
CA PRO A 371 -9.40 3.94 22.47
C PRO A 371 -8.82 2.56 22.84
N LEU A 372 -8.30 1.82 21.85
CA LEU A 372 -7.72 0.49 22.04
C LEU A 372 -6.23 0.53 22.43
N LEU A 373 -5.53 1.62 22.13
CA LEU A 373 -4.08 1.72 22.31
C LEU A 373 -3.65 1.86 23.77
N GLY A 374 -4.59 2.15 24.69
CA GLY A 374 -4.27 2.24 26.12
C GLY A 374 -3.60 3.54 26.53
N ILE A 375 -3.78 4.61 25.74
CA ILE A 375 -3.34 5.95 26.11
C ILE A 375 -4.33 6.48 27.16
N GLU A 376 -3.88 6.63 28.41
CA GLU A 376 -4.77 6.85 29.58
C GLU A 376 -5.73 8.03 29.42
N ALA A 377 -5.28 9.12 28.78
CA ALA A 377 -6.10 10.31 28.54
C ALA A 377 -7.19 10.13 27.45
N GLN A 378 -7.19 8.99 26.76
CA GLN A 378 -8.02 8.71 25.57
C GLN A 378 -8.73 7.35 25.67
N ALA A 379 -8.84 6.79 26.87
CA ALA A 379 -9.60 5.55 27.10
C ALA A 379 -11.08 5.78 26.79
N GLY A 380 -11.66 4.91 25.96
CA GLY A 380 -13.05 5.02 25.50
C GLY A 380 -13.67 3.66 25.21
N THR A 381 -14.97 3.64 24.89
CA THR A 381 -15.67 2.42 24.50
C THR A 381 -15.39 2.10 23.03
N TRP A 382 -15.10 0.82 22.73
CA TRP A 382 -14.93 0.34 21.36
C TRP A 382 -16.15 -0.50 20.96
N PRO A 383 -17.07 0.03 20.14
CA PRO A 383 -18.30 -0.69 19.79
C PRO A 383 -18.04 -1.85 18.84
N ASP A 384 -18.87 -2.89 18.94
CA ASP A 384 -18.90 -3.97 17.95
C ASP A 384 -19.20 -3.41 16.54
N ARG A 385 -18.66 -4.10 15.54
CA ARG A 385 -18.82 -3.76 14.11
C ARG A 385 -18.71 -5.02 13.26
N THR A 386 -19.12 -4.87 12.01
CA THR A 386 -18.79 -5.82 10.95
C THR A 386 -17.76 -5.17 10.01
N LEU A 387 -16.71 -5.91 9.68
CA LEU A 387 -15.74 -5.58 8.66
C LEU A 387 -16.04 -6.40 7.41
N TYR A 388 -15.96 -5.79 6.23
CA TYR A 388 -16.19 -6.46 4.96
C TYR A 388 -14.92 -6.48 4.13
N PHE A 389 -14.67 -7.63 3.50
CA PHE A 389 -13.52 -7.82 2.62
C PHE A 389 -14.00 -8.46 1.33
N GLN A 390 -13.51 -7.99 0.20
CA GLN A 390 -13.75 -8.64 -1.07
C GLN A 390 -12.56 -8.39 -2.00
N TRP A 391 -12.21 -9.39 -2.80
CA TRP A 391 -11.30 -9.21 -3.91
C TRP A 391 -11.88 -9.82 -5.19
N HIS A 392 -11.76 -9.09 -6.29
CA HIS A 392 -12.21 -9.51 -7.60
C HIS A 392 -11.08 -9.37 -8.62
N ARG A 393 -10.89 -10.40 -9.44
CA ARG A 393 -10.00 -10.34 -10.61
C ARG A 393 -10.83 -10.09 -11.85
N GLY A 394 -10.83 -8.85 -12.30
CA GLY A 394 -11.62 -8.36 -13.43
C GLY A 394 -11.90 -6.87 -13.33
N ASP A 395 -12.54 -6.29 -14.33
CA ASP A 395 -12.72 -4.84 -14.42
C ASP A 395 -13.79 -4.31 -13.46
N VAL A 396 -14.81 -5.12 -13.16
CA VAL A 396 -15.96 -4.75 -12.33
C VAL A 396 -16.18 -5.83 -11.29
N PRO A 397 -16.15 -5.52 -9.98
CA PRO A 397 -16.41 -6.51 -8.95
C PRO A 397 -17.85 -7.02 -9.03
N GLY A 398 -18.02 -8.34 -8.90
CA GLY A 398 -19.33 -8.98 -8.82
C GLY A 398 -19.80 -9.15 -7.38
N LEU A 399 -21.09 -8.97 -7.12
CA LEU A 399 -21.70 -9.25 -5.82
C LEU A 399 -21.55 -10.73 -5.45
N GLY A 400 -21.27 -11.01 -4.17
CA GLY A 400 -21.30 -12.35 -3.60
C GLY A 400 -20.18 -13.26 -4.09
N ARG A 401 -18.99 -12.72 -4.36
CA ARG A 401 -17.83 -13.49 -4.83
C ARG A 401 -16.59 -13.14 -4.03
N ALA A 402 -15.91 -14.17 -3.52
CA ALA A 402 -14.66 -14.04 -2.77
C ALA A 402 -14.74 -12.90 -1.75
N CYS A 403 -15.80 -12.93 -0.95
CA CYS A 403 -16.09 -11.95 0.06
C CYS A 403 -16.15 -12.57 1.46
N ALA A 404 -15.91 -11.74 2.47
CA ALA A 404 -16.11 -12.08 3.86
C ALA A 404 -16.82 -10.94 4.61
N ALA A 405 -17.63 -11.31 5.60
CA ALA A 405 -18.16 -10.42 6.62
C ALA A 405 -17.65 -10.91 7.98
N LEU A 406 -16.85 -10.08 8.65
CA LEU A 406 -16.14 -10.39 9.88
C LEU A 406 -16.71 -9.57 11.04
N GLU A 407 -17.23 -10.25 12.04
CA GLU A 407 -17.55 -9.71 13.37
C GLU A 407 -16.52 -10.23 14.39
N GLN A 408 -16.65 -9.80 15.65
CA GLN A 408 -15.78 -10.31 16.71
C GLN A 408 -15.88 -11.84 16.80
N ARG A 409 -17.09 -12.41 16.88
CA ARG A 409 -17.26 -13.87 16.96
C ARG A 409 -17.40 -14.54 15.60
N TRP A 410 -18.24 -14.00 14.73
CA TRP A 410 -18.66 -14.69 13.51
C TRP A 410 -17.90 -14.22 12.28
N LYS A 411 -17.58 -15.15 11.38
CA LYS A 411 -17.09 -14.84 10.04
C LYS A 411 -17.85 -15.60 8.97
N LEU A 412 -18.53 -14.86 8.11
CA LEU A 412 -19.13 -15.38 6.89
C LEU A 412 -18.09 -15.35 5.76
N VAL A 413 -17.99 -16.42 4.98
CA VAL A 413 -17.09 -16.51 3.82
C VAL A 413 -17.84 -17.00 2.59
N GLN A 414 -17.60 -16.35 1.45
CA GLN A 414 -17.97 -16.87 0.14
C GLN A 414 -16.73 -17.47 -0.55
N PRO A 415 -16.71 -18.79 -0.83
CA PRO A 415 -15.48 -19.49 -1.22
C PRO A 415 -15.19 -19.52 -2.74
N ALA A 416 -16.03 -18.92 -3.60
CA ALA A 416 -15.95 -19.08 -5.07
C ALA A 416 -14.75 -18.41 -5.76
N GLY A 417 -13.73 -17.96 -5.01
CA GLY A 417 -12.50 -17.39 -5.55
C GLY A 417 -12.70 -16.09 -6.35
N ALA A 418 -11.62 -15.34 -6.54
CA ALA A 418 -11.72 -13.98 -7.10
C ALA A 418 -11.86 -13.92 -8.63
N ALA A 419 -11.51 -14.99 -9.35
CA ALA A 419 -11.51 -15.01 -10.82
C ALA A 419 -12.85 -15.55 -11.36
N PRO A 420 -13.60 -14.79 -12.18
CA PRO A 420 -14.92 -15.20 -12.68
C PRO A 420 -14.88 -16.45 -13.56
N GLU A 421 -13.79 -16.68 -14.29
CA GLU A 421 -13.61 -17.82 -15.20
C GLU A 421 -13.28 -19.15 -14.48
N ARG A 422 -12.92 -19.11 -13.19
CA ARG A 422 -12.37 -20.27 -12.47
C ARG A 422 -13.34 -20.95 -11.51
N ALA A 423 -14.53 -20.39 -11.29
CA ALA A 423 -15.54 -21.00 -10.44
C ALA A 423 -16.96 -20.63 -10.88
N ALA A 424 -17.83 -21.64 -10.93
CA ALA A 424 -19.27 -21.45 -11.09
C ALA A 424 -19.79 -20.48 -10.00
N ALA A 425 -20.79 -19.66 -10.35
CA ALA A 425 -21.52 -18.91 -9.35
C ALA A 425 -22.03 -19.90 -8.27
N SER A 426 -21.72 -19.62 -7.02
CA SER A 426 -22.12 -20.45 -5.89
C SER A 426 -22.79 -19.57 -4.86
N ASP A 427 -24.04 -19.91 -4.55
CA ASP A 427 -24.80 -19.28 -3.47
C ASP A 427 -24.42 -19.84 -2.09
N ARG A 428 -23.45 -20.78 -2.04
CA ARG A 428 -22.97 -21.35 -0.78
C ARG A 428 -22.10 -20.33 -0.06
N TYR A 429 -22.48 -20.06 1.19
CA TYR A 429 -21.64 -19.39 2.17
C TYR A 429 -21.21 -20.38 3.24
N GLU A 430 -20.02 -20.17 3.78
CA GLU A 430 -19.49 -20.86 4.95
C GLU A 430 -19.57 -19.89 6.14
N LEU A 431 -19.76 -20.40 7.35
CA LEU A 431 -19.78 -19.61 8.58
C LEU A 431 -18.84 -20.23 9.62
N TYR A 432 -18.01 -19.40 10.24
CA TYR A 432 -17.06 -19.81 11.28
C TYR A 432 -17.29 -19.03 12.58
N ASP A 433 -17.25 -19.74 13.71
CA ASP A 433 -17.14 -19.16 15.04
C ASP A 433 -15.66 -18.96 15.38
N LEU A 434 -15.11 -17.77 15.19
CA LEU A 434 -13.69 -17.50 15.35
C LEU A 434 -13.21 -17.52 16.82
N GLU A 435 -14.13 -17.49 17.79
CA GLU A 435 -13.75 -17.66 19.20
C GLU A 435 -13.47 -19.14 19.52
N ALA A 436 -14.24 -20.05 18.91
CA ALA A 436 -14.07 -21.50 19.07
C ALA A 436 -13.13 -22.14 18.02
N ASP A 437 -13.09 -21.56 16.82
CA ASP A 437 -12.41 -22.06 15.62
C ASP A 437 -11.67 -20.91 14.90
N PRO A 438 -10.57 -20.38 15.48
CA PRO A 438 -9.79 -19.29 14.88
C PRO A 438 -9.10 -19.69 13.57
N TYR A 439 -9.12 -20.97 13.19
CA TYR A 439 -8.45 -21.52 12.01
C TYR A 439 -9.42 -21.91 10.88
N GLU A 440 -10.72 -21.64 11.04
CA GLU A 440 -11.76 -21.87 10.02
C GLU A 440 -11.81 -23.33 9.54
N GLN A 441 -11.76 -24.27 10.47
CA GLN A 441 -11.79 -25.72 10.25
C GLN A 441 -13.20 -26.31 10.17
N HIS A 442 -14.18 -25.70 10.84
CA HIS A 442 -15.53 -26.23 10.99
C HIS A 442 -16.58 -25.22 10.49
N ASP A 443 -17.13 -25.48 9.31
CA ASP A 443 -18.22 -24.70 8.74
C ASP A 443 -19.53 -25.00 9.47
N VAL A 444 -20.05 -24.04 10.23
CA VAL A 444 -21.28 -24.14 11.03
C VAL A 444 -22.47 -23.40 10.37
N ALA A 445 -22.39 -23.09 9.07
CA ALA A 445 -23.45 -22.35 8.36
C ALA A 445 -24.82 -23.04 8.42
N ALA A 446 -24.85 -24.38 8.35
CA ALA A 446 -26.09 -25.15 8.41
C ALA A 446 -26.75 -25.13 9.80
N GLU A 447 -25.95 -24.91 10.86
CA GLU A 447 -26.40 -24.86 12.25
C GLU A 447 -26.90 -23.45 12.64
N HIS A 448 -26.45 -22.41 11.93
CA HIS A 448 -26.76 -21.01 12.20
C HIS A 448 -27.26 -20.22 10.97
N PRO A 449 -28.33 -20.67 10.29
CA PRO A 449 -28.82 -20.04 9.07
C PRO A 449 -29.25 -18.58 9.26
N GLU A 450 -29.70 -18.20 10.46
CA GLU A 450 -30.07 -16.83 10.83
C GLU A 450 -28.87 -15.88 10.86
N ILE A 451 -27.70 -16.38 11.27
CA ILE A 451 -26.45 -15.60 11.30
C ILE A 451 -25.92 -15.43 9.88
N VAL A 452 -25.95 -16.50 9.08
CA VAL A 452 -25.60 -16.47 7.66
C VAL A 452 -26.41 -15.39 6.94
N GLU A 453 -27.73 -15.41 7.09
CA GLU A 453 -28.62 -14.48 6.41
C GLU A 453 -28.39 -13.03 6.85
N ARG A 454 -28.17 -12.78 8.15
CA ARG A 454 -27.87 -11.45 8.69
C ARG A 454 -26.57 -10.89 8.13
N LEU A 455 -25.50 -11.69 8.17
CA LEU A 455 -24.19 -11.27 7.66
C LEU A 455 -24.18 -11.08 6.15
N ARG A 456 -24.87 -11.95 5.41
CA ARG A 456 -25.04 -11.83 3.96
C ARG A 456 -25.76 -10.54 3.58
N LYS A 457 -26.89 -10.23 4.23
CA LYS A 457 -27.61 -8.96 4.02
C LYS A 457 -26.76 -7.74 4.32
N GLY A 458 -25.97 -7.79 5.41
CA GLY A 458 -25.02 -6.73 5.76
C GLY A 458 -23.96 -6.53 4.67
N TYR A 459 -23.37 -7.63 4.18
CA TYR A 459 -22.42 -7.60 3.07
C TYR A 459 -23.03 -7.01 1.79
N GLU A 460 -24.26 -7.40 1.43
CA GLU A 460 -24.93 -6.86 0.24
C GLU A 460 -25.21 -5.36 0.36
N ALA A 461 -25.57 -4.89 1.56
CA ALA A 461 -25.75 -3.47 1.83
C ALA A 461 -24.43 -2.71 1.71
N TRP A 462 -23.35 -3.23 2.33
CA TRP A 462 -22.01 -2.68 2.20
C TRP A 462 -21.56 -2.64 0.74
N PHE A 463 -21.72 -3.72 -0.02
CA PHE A 463 -21.29 -3.81 -1.42
C PHE A 463 -21.99 -2.75 -2.28
N ARG A 464 -23.30 -2.57 -2.10
CA ARG A 464 -24.07 -1.52 -2.79
C ARG A 464 -23.55 -0.13 -2.44
N ASP A 465 -23.26 0.12 -1.17
CA ASP A 465 -22.74 1.42 -0.70
C ASP A 465 -21.34 1.73 -1.26
N VAL A 466 -20.37 0.82 -1.10
CA VAL A 466 -19.01 1.07 -1.60
C VAL A 466 -18.94 1.15 -3.12
N SER A 467 -19.89 0.51 -3.83
CA SER A 467 -20.01 0.58 -5.30
C SER A 467 -20.82 1.78 -5.80
N ALA A 468 -21.50 2.54 -4.93
CA ALA A 468 -22.41 3.61 -5.37
C ALA A 468 -21.70 4.95 -5.61
N THR A 469 -20.52 5.15 -5.01
CA THR A 469 -19.85 6.47 -5.03
C THR A 469 -19.26 6.83 -6.39
N ARG A 470 -18.64 5.85 -7.06
CA ARG A 470 -17.93 6.01 -8.34
C ARG A 470 -18.08 4.72 -9.13
N GLY A 471 -18.14 4.81 -10.46
CA GLY A 471 -18.02 3.64 -11.33
C GLY A 471 -16.59 3.07 -11.32
N TYR A 472 -16.38 1.94 -12.01
CA TYR A 472 -15.09 1.24 -12.07
C TYR A 472 -14.29 1.52 -13.35
N ASP A 473 -14.64 2.58 -14.08
CA ASP A 473 -13.86 3.01 -15.24
C ASP A 473 -12.44 3.37 -14.80
N PRO A 474 -11.40 2.88 -15.50
CA PRO A 474 -10.03 3.13 -15.10
C PRO A 474 -9.71 4.63 -15.10
N PRO A 475 -8.91 5.11 -14.14
CA PRO A 475 -8.26 6.41 -14.25
C PRO A 475 -7.51 6.55 -15.57
N ARG A 476 -7.38 7.79 -16.05
CA ARG A 476 -6.70 8.10 -17.31
C ARG A 476 -5.30 8.63 -17.05
N ILE A 477 -4.32 8.10 -17.77
CA ILE A 477 -2.96 8.63 -17.79
C ILE A 477 -2.95 9.91 -18.63
N VAL A 478 -2.45 11.02 -18.08
CA VAL A 478 -2.50 12.30 -18.78
C VAL A 478 -1.22 12.55 -19.58
N LEU A 479 -1.35 12.71 -20.89
CA LEU A 479 -0.24 12.82 -21.85
C LEU A 479 0.11 14.28 -22.16
N GLY A 480 1.41 14.55 -22.37
CA GLY A 480 1.93 15.84 -22.85
C GLY A 480 1.70 17.00 -21.88
N THR A 481 1.78 16.72 -20.58
CA THR A 481 1.74 17.72 -19.52
C THR A 481 3.15 18.15 -19.13
N SER A 482 3.31 19.31 -18.50
CA SER A 482 4.60 19.70 -17.90
C SER A 482 4.96 18.89 -16.65
N HIS A 483 4.02 18.13 -16.08
CA HIS A 483 4.25 17.29 -14.90
C HIS A 483 4.88 15.93 -15.26
N GLU A 484 4.69 15.47 -16.49
CA GLU A 484 5.26 14.25 -17.04
C GLU A 484 5.28 14.30 -18.56
N ASN A 485 6.48 14.48 -19.13
CA ASN A 485 6.73 14.38 -20.57
C ASN A 485 8.20 13.95 -20.79
N PRO A 486 8.47 12.80 -21.43
CA PRO A 486 7.50 11.84 -21.98
C PRO A 486 6.72 11.08 -20.90
N SER A 487 5.51 10.63 -21.22
CA SER A 487 4.76 9.65 -20.41
C SER A 487 5.15 8.23 -20.83
N VAL A 488 5.42 7.35 -19.87
CA VAL A 488 5.81 5.94 -20.12
C VAL A 488 4.63 5.01 -19.83
N LEU A 489 4.07 4.40 -20.86
CA LEU A 489 2.90 3.54 -20.82
C LEU A 489 3.29 2.06 -20.87
N THR A 490 3.04 1.31 -19.79
CA THR A 490 3.50 -0.08 -19.66
C THR A 490 2.33 -1.08 -19.67
N ARG A 491 2.61 -2.37 -19.84
CA ARG A 491 1.58 -3.43 -19.76
C ARG A 491 0.95 -3.57 -18.37
N GLN A 492 1.50 -2.90 -17.35
CA GLN A 492 0.88 -2.82 -16.03
C GLN A 492 -0.51 -2.17 -16.12
N ASP A 493 -0.66 -1.14 -16.95
CA ASP A 493 -1.82 -0.26 -16.94
C ASP A 493 -2.75 -0.38 -18.15
N TRP A 494 -2.37 -1.17 -19.15
CA TRP A 494 -3.24 -1.39 -20.31
C TRP A 494 -4.45 -2.27 -19.99
N ARG A 495 -5.49 -2.14 -20.82
CA ARG A 495 -6.80 -2.76 -20.70
C ARG A 495 -7.17 -3.52 -21.97
N GLY A 496 -8.22 -4.33 -21.89
CA GLY A 496 -8.85 -4.99 -23.03
C GLY A 496 -8.92 -6.52 -22.92
N PRO A 497 -9.70 -7.17 -23.80
CA PRO A 497 -9.98 -8.60 -23.72
C PRO A 497 -8.77 -9.51 -23.99
N LYS A 498 -7.72 -8.97 -24.61
CA LYS A 498 -6.46 -9.67 -24.87
C LYS A 498 -5.29 -9.13 -24.01
N ALA A 499 -5.60 -8.25 -23.06
CA ALA A 499 -4.58 -7.62 -22.23
C ALA A 499 -4.01 -8.64 -21.24
N GLY A 500 -2.71 -8.57 -21.04
CA GLY A 500 -1.93 -9.50 -20.24
C GLY A 500 -0.50 -8.99 -20.11
N TRP A 501 0.39 -9.79 -19.57
CA TRP A 501 1.80 -9.39 -19.42
C TRP A 501 2.74 -10.12 -20.39
N THR A 502 2.21 -11.08 -21.17
CA THR A 502 3.02 -11.87 -22.10
C THR A 502 3.31 -11.09 -23.39
N PRO A 503 4.36 -11.45 -24.14
CA PRO A 503 4.66 -10.82 -25.44
C PRO A 503 3.51 -10.84 -26.44
N GLU A 504 2.63 -11.85 -26.38
CA GLU A 504 1.49 -12.03 -27.27
C GLU A 504 0.23 -11.29 -26.80
N SER A 505 0.30 -10.64 -25.64
CA SER A 505 -0.80 -9.86 -25.09
C SER A 505 -0.98 -8.57 -25.87
N LEU A 506 -2.23 -8.14 -26.03
CA LEU A 506 -2.59 -6.91 -26.76
C LEU A 506 -3.60 -6.13 -25.93
N GLY A 507 -3.42 -4.82 -25.84
CA GLY A 507 -4.32 -3.97 -25.09
C GLY A 507 -4.27 -2.53 -25.55
N PHE A 508 -4.95 -1.69 -24.79
CA PHE A 508 -4.94 -0.24 -24.96
C PHE A 508 -4.72 0.45 -23.62
N TRP A 509 -4.12 1.63 -23.65
CA TRP A 509 -4.08 2.52 -22.48
C TRP A 509 -5.25 3.50 -22.54
N GLU A 510 -5.93 3.67 -21.42
CA GLU A 510 -6.91 4.73 -21.25
C GLU A 510 -6.15 6.01 -20.90
N VAL A 511 -6.15 6.96 -21.84
CA VAL A 511 -5.35 8.18 -21.73
C VAL A 511 -6.23 9.42 -21.84
N GLN A 512 -5.66 10.54 -21.42
CA GLN A 512 -6.21 11.88 -21.55
C GLN A 512 -5.12 12.77 -22.16
N VAL A 513 -5.34 13.30 -23.35
CA VAL A 513 -4.43 14.29 -23.94
C VAL A 513 -4.63 15.60 -23.16
N GLY A 514 -3.59 16.03 -22.44
CA GLY A 514 -3.63 17.20 -21.57
C GLY A 514 -3.50 18.52 -22.34
N ALA A 515 -2.78 18.52 -23.46
CA ALA A 515 -2.54 19.69 -24.28
C ALA A 515 -2.54 19.36 -25.77
N ALA A 516 -3.03 20.28 -26.60
CA ALA A 516 -2.93 20.13 -28.05
C ALA A 516 -1.47 20.21 -28.49
N GLY A 517 -1.08 19.47 -29.52
CA GLY A 517 0.26 19.58 -30.09
C GLY A 517 0.69 18.36 -30.89
N ASN A 518 1.95 18.39 -31.29
CA ASN A 518 2.61 17.30 -31.99
C ASN A 518 3.22 16.32 -30.97
N TYR A 519 2.96 15.04 -31.19
CA TYR A 519 3.45 13.96 -30.34
C TYR A 519 4.33 13.00 -31.13
N ARG A 520 5.42 12.59 -30.49
CA ARG A 520 6.27 11.47 -30.90
C ARG A 520 5.96 10.27 -30.01
N ILE A 521 5.75 9.12 -30.61
CA ILE A 521 5.46 7.87 -29.89
C ILE A 521 6.57 6.88 -30.17
N THR A 522 7.33 6.51 -29.14
CA THR A 522 8.40 5.50 -29.23
C THR A 522 7.92 4.21 -28.62
N LEU A 523 7.80 3.18 -29.45
CA LEU A 523 7.41 1.83 -29.04
C LEU A 523 8.66 1.04 -28.71
N HIS A 524 8.70 0.43 -27.53
CA HIS A 524 9.77 -0.47 -27.11
C HIS A 524 9.28 -1.91 -27.24
N ILE A 525 10.08 -2.76 -27.88
CA ILE A 525 9.69 -4.11 -28.26
C ILE A 525 10.78 -5.10 -27.86
N ALA A 526 10.37 -6.34 -27.57
CA ALA A 526 11.33 -7.42 -27.46
C ALA A 526 12.06 -7.59 -28.81
N PRO A 527 13.34 -8.00 -28.83
CA PRO A 527 14.05 -8.29 -30.07
C PRO A 527 13.24 -9.26 -30.93
N ALA A 528 12.75 -8.77 -32.07
CA ALA A 528 11.83 -9.52 -32.92
C ALA A 528 12.54 -9.90 -34.23
N PRO A 529 12.90 -11.17 -34.44
CA PRO A 529 13.58 -11.60 -35.67
C PRO A 529 12.65 -11.62 -36.90
N THR A 530 11.33 -11.42 -36.74
CA THR A 530 10.32 -11.56 -37.81
C THR A 530 9.28 -10.44 -37.87
N ALA A 531 9.46 -9.35 -37.11
CA ALA A 531 8.58 -8.18 -37.15
C ALA A 531 8.87 -7.29 -38.36
N ARG A 532 7.84 -6.71 -38.98
CA ARG A 532 8.01 -5.80 -40.14
C ARG A 532 7.41 -4.43 -39.97
N THR A 533 6.29 -4.33 -39.25
CA THR A 533 5.54 -3.07 -39.15
C THR A 533 5.07 -2.85 -37.72
N ALA A 534 5.45 -1.72 -37.14
CA ALA A 534 4.93 -1.25 -35.86
C ALA A 534 3.77 -0.30 -36.13
N ARG A 535 2.70 -0.41 -35.34
CA ARG A 535 1.49 0.39 -35.49
C ARG A 535 1.07 1.05 -34.19
N VAL A 536 0.52 2.26 -34.32
CA VAL A 536 -0.15 2.98 -33.24
C VAL A 536 -1.52 3.42 -33.75
N ARG A 537 -2.53 3.27 -32.89
CA ARG A 537 -3.87 3.79 -33.14
C ARG A 537 -4.34 4.65 -31.98
N PHE A 538 -4.84 5.85 -32.28
CA PHE A 538 -5.46 6.75 -31.32
C PHE A 538 -6.71 7.40 -31.91
N ARG A 539 -7.86 7.27 -31.24
CA ARG A 539 -9.16 7.82 -31.68
C ARG A 539 -9.49 7.48 -33.16
N GLY A 540 -9.17 6.27 -33.59
CA GLY A 540 -9.40 5.79 -34.96
C GLY A 540 -8.37 6.24 -36.00
N VAL A 541 -7.43 7.12 -35.63
CA VAL A 541 -6.29 7.49 -36.49
C VAL A 541 -5.17 6.48 -36.27
N GLU A 542 -4.80 5.79 -37.35
CA GLU A 542 -3.70 4.82 -37.34
C GLU A 542 -2.45 5.38 -38.03
N ARG A 543 -1.28 5.04 -37.50
CA ARG A 543 0.03 5.31 -38.09
C ARG A 543 0.88 4.05 -37.99
N ALA A 544 1.74 3.86 -38.98
CA ALA A 544 2.64 2.71 -39.07
C ALA A 544 4.06 3.16 -39.40
N ALA A 545 5.04 2.39 -38.95
CA ALA A 545 6.45 2.55 -39.29
C ALA A 545 7.10 1.18 -39.52
N PRO A 546 8.07 1.07 -40.45
CA PRO A 546 8.81 -0.17 -40.66
C PRO A 546 9.67 -0.51 -39.43
N VAL A 547 9.76 -1.80 -39.11
CA VAL A 547 10.64 -2.35 -38.07
C VAL A 547 11.88 -2.88 -38.76
N ALA A 548 13.05 -2.31 -38.45
CA ALA A 548 14.32 -2.82 -38.93
C ALA A 548 14.69 -4.14 -38.23
N ASP A 549 15.42 -5.01 -38.92
CA ASP A 549 15.88 -6.28 -38.36
C ASP A 549 16.69 -6.03 -37.06
N GLY A 550 16.30 -6.70 -35.98
CA GLY A 550 16.96 -6.55 -34.67
C GLY A 550 16.62 -5.26 -33.91
N ALA A 551 15.70 -4.43 -34.41
CA ALA A 551 15.25 -3.23 -33.69
C ALA A 551 14.59 -3.60 -32.35
N THR A 552 14.93 -2.84 -31.31
CA THR A 552 14.33 -2.92 -29.97
C THR A 552 13.42 -1.73 -29.66
N SER A 553 13.43 -0.70 -30.52
CA SER A 553 12.54 0.44 -30.43
C SER A 553 12.21 1.02 -31.81
N ILE A 554 11.01 1.61 -31.94
CA ILE A 554 10.51 2.24 -33.17
C ILE A 554 9.78 3.53 -32.82
N THR A 555 10.11 4.61 -33.53
CA THR A 555 9.47 5.91 -33.35
C THR A 555 8.45 6.19 -34.45
N ILE A 556 7.24 6.57 -34.05
CA ILE A 556 6.13 6.95 -34.94
C ILE A 556 5.73 8.41 -34.63
N GLY A 557 5.66 9.24 -35.66
CA GLY A 557 5.25 10.64 -35.55
C GLY A 557 6.07 11.59 -36.43
N PRO A 558 5.81 12.91 -36.36
CA PRO A 558 4.87 13.54 -35.43
C PRO A 558 3.40 13.19 -35.71
N LEU A 559 2.61 13.07 -34.65
CA LEU A 559 1.17 12.92 -34.69
C LEU A 559 0.53 14.09 -33.94
N HIS A 560 -0.27 14.89 -34.63
CA HIS A 560 -1.03 15.96 -34.00
C HIS A 560 -2.18 15.38 -33.17
N LEU A 561 -2.21 15.66 -31.86
CA LEU A 561 -3.24 15.22 -30.93
C LEU A 561 -4.00 16.40 -30.34
N GLU A 562 -5.32 16.32 -30.34
CA GLU A 562 -6.21 17.28 -29.68
C GLU A 562 -6.53 16.85 -28.25
N PRO A 563 -6.74 17.80 -27.30
CA PRO A 563 -7.09 17.51 -25.93
C PRO A 563 -8.30 16.56 -25.79
N GLY A 564 -8.35 15.86 -24.65
CA GLY A 564 -9.49 15.02 -24.28
C GLY A 564 -9.14 13.53 -24.11
N PRO A 565 -10.15 12.70 -23.80
CA PRO A 565 -9.96 11.29 -23.53
C PRO A 565 -9.76 10.48 -24.82
N GLY A 566 -9.04 9.38 -24.74
CA GLY A 566 -8.91 8.42 -25.83
C GLY A 566 -8.29 7.09 -25.39
N ARG A 567 -8.30 6.13 -26.32
CA ARG A 567 -7.57 4.87 -26.19
C ARG A 567 -6.37 4.91 -27.12
N LEU A 568 -5.20 4.62 -26.55
CA LEU A 568 -3.98 4.42 -27.31
C LEU A 568 -3.73 2.92 -27.43
N GLU A 569 -3.67 2.41 -28.65
CA GLU A 569 -3.29 1.03 -28.97
C GLU A 569 -1.92 1.02 -29.65
N ALA A 570 -1.08 0.04 -29.34
CA ALA A 570 0.19 -0.18 -30.03
C ALA A 570 0.52 -1.66 -30.16
N TRP A 571 0.95 -2.08 -31.34
CA TRP A 571 1.33 -3.46 -31.63
C TRP A 571 2.33 -3.55 -32.78
N VAL A 572 2.89 -4.74 -32.97
CA VAL A 572 3.80 -5.06 -34.07
C VAL A 572 3.23 -6.23 -34.86
N GLU A 573 3.28 -6.15 -36.18
CA GLU A 573 2.90 -7.22 -37.10
C GLU A 573 4.09 -8.12 -37.41
N ALA A 574 3.89 -9.44 -37.28
CA ALA A 574 4.88 -10.47 -37.56
C ALA A 574 4.71 -11.05 -38.97
N GLU A 575 5.78 -11.55 -39.57
CA GLU A 575 5.80 -12.21 -40.89
C GLU A 575 5.28 -13.67 -40.84
N PRO A 576 4.62 -14.16 -41.92
CA PRO A 576 4.24 -13.41 -43.13
C PRO A 576 3.19 -12.33 -42.84
N GLU A 577 3.06 -11.30 -43.68
CA GLU A 577 2.01 -10.27 -43.58
C GLU A 577 0.63 -10.91 -43.29
N GLY A 578 0.01 -10.54 -42.17
CA GLY A 578 -1.17 -11.23 -41.60
C GLY A 578 -0.88 -12.20 -40.44
N GLY A 579 0.39 -12.32 -40.02
CA GLY A 579 0.81 -13.06 -38.83
C GLY A 579 0.20 -12.50 -37.53
N LYS A 580 0.26 -13.29 -36.45
CA LYS A 580 -0.34 -12.90 -35.17
C LYS A 580 0.37 -11.65 -34.61
N PRO A 581 -0.36 -10.56 -34.31
CA PRO A 581 0.25 -9.35 -33.77
C PRO A 581 0.87 -9.59 -32.39
N ILE A 582 1.99 -8.90 -32.15
CA ILE A 582 2.78 -8.95 -30.92
C ILE A 582 2.59 -7.62 -30.17
N GLY A 583 2.41 -7.67 -28.86
CA GLY A 583 2.29 -6.46 -28.05
C GLY A 583 3.64 -5.80 -27.84
N VAL A 584 3.64 -4.47 -27.70
CA VAL A 584 4.84 -3.72 -27.29
C VAL A 584 5.15 -3.97 -25.81
N GLN A 585 6.42 -3.86 -25.39
CA GLN A 585 6.80 -3.95 -23.98
C GLN A 585 6.31 -2.74 -23.20
N PHE A 586 6.55 -1.55 -23.74
CA PHE A 586 6.00 -0.27 -23.28
C PHE A 586 6.06 0.75 -24.42
N ALA A 587 5.40 1.90 -24.23
CA ALA A 587 5.42 3.02 -25.16
C ALA A 587 5.77 4.32 -24.43
N GLU A 588 6.63 5.14 -25.01
CA GLU A 588 6.88 6.51 -24.57
C GLU A 588 6.08 7.45 -25.46
N VAL A 589 5.34 8.37 -24.85
CA VAL A 589 4.55 9.37 -25.55
C VAL A 589 5.05 10.75 -25.15
N GLU A 590 5.72 11.40 -26.09
CA GLU A 590 6.39 12.69 -25.91
C GLU A 590 5.66 13.76 -26.71
N ARG A 591 5.22 14.84 -26.06
CA ARG A 591 4.85 16.08 -26.76
C ARG A 591 6.13 16.84 -27.12
N ILE A 592 6.25 17.30 -28.37
CA ILE A 592 7.50 17.85 -28.92
C ILE A 592 7.44 19.35 -29.28
N ASP A 593 6.36 20.06 -28.91
CA ASP A 593 6.13 21.47 -29.22
C ASP A 593 5.63 22.34 -28.07
#